data_AF-A0AB74EYS7-F1
#
_entry.id   AF-A0AB74EYS7-F1
#
_cell.length_a   1.000
_cell.length_b   1.000
_cell.length_c   1.000
_cell.angle_alpha   90.00
_cell.angle_beta   90.00
_cell.angle_gamma   90.00
#
_symmetry.space_group_name_H-M   'P 1'
#
loop_
_entity.id
_entity.type
_entity.pdbx_description
1 polymer ?
#
loop_
_entity_poly.entity_id
_entity_poly.type
_entity_poly.pdbx_seq_one_letter_code
_entity_poly.pdbx_strand_id
1 'polypeptide(L)'
;MFNDRLRATRMFRGITQQKTADAMGVSLRHYQKYESGEVEPDFMGLSEVADFLDVPTDFLLGRDDYLKSLGVSVDVSLECPPRRPKSRKNQ
;
A
#
# COMPACT_ATOMS: atom_id res chain seq x y z
N MET A 1 -5.92 6.50 -4.29
CA MET A 1 -6.08 6.78 -2.84
C MET A 1 -5.52 5.64 -2.00
N PHE A 2 -6.20 4.48 -1.88
CA PHE A 2 -5.66 3.32 -1.15
C PHE A 2 -4.33 2.82 -1.74
N ASN A 3 -4.34 2.56 -3.05
CA ASN A 3 -3.19 2.10 -3.81
C ASN A 3 -1.96 3.04 -3.73
N ASP A 4 -2.19 4.35 -3.75
CA ASP A 4 -1.12 5.36 -3.61
C ASP A 4 -0.52 5.35 -2.21
N ARG A 5 -1.36 5.25 -1.16
CA ARG A 5 -0.94 5.17 0.24
C ARG A 5 -0.22 3.88 0.54
N LEU A 6 -0.72 2.75 0.04
CA LEU A 6 -0.06 1.46 0.13
C LEU A 6 1.36 1.52 -0.44
N ARG A 7 1.49 2.07 -1.66
CA ARG A 7 2.79 2.24 -2.31
C ARG A 7 3.70 3.20 -1.55
N ALA A 8 3.18 4.36 -1.13
CA ALA A 8 3.95 5.35 -0.37
C ALA A 8 4.49 4.75 0.93
N THR A 9 3.63 4.03 1.66
CA THR A 9 3.98 3.36 2.92
C THR A 9 5.06 2.31 2.71
N ARG A 10 4.90 1.43 1.71
CA ARG A 10 5.91 0.44 1.37
C ARG A 10 7.25 1.09 1.04
N MET A 11 7.23 2.17 0.25
CA MET A 11 8.44 2.88 -0.16
C MET A 11 9.11 3.59 1.02
N PHE A 12 8.33 4.23 1.90
CA PHE A 12 8.81 4.85 3.13
C PHE A 12 9.50 3.84 4.04
N ARG A 13 8.93 2.64 4.18
CA ARG A 13 9.51 1.53 4.94
C ARG A 13 10.69 0.84 4.23
N GLY A 14 11.04 1.23 3.00
CA GLY A 14 12.15 0.62 2.23
C GLY A 14 11.91 -0.82 1.81
N ILE A 15 10.65 -1.26 1.72
CA ILE A 15 10.27 -2.65 1.44
C ILE A 15 10.10 -2.85 -0.08
N THR A 16 10.54 -3.99 -0.62
CA THR A 16 10.34 -4.32 -2.04
C THR A 16 8.94 -4.89 -2.29
N GLN A 17 8.41 -4.72 -3.50
CA GLN A 17 7.13 -5.33 -3.87
C GLN A 17 7.13 -6.85 -3.72
N GLN A 18 8.27 -7.49 -4.00
CA GLN A 18 8.43 -8.94 -3.83
C GLN A 18 8.30 -9.34 -2.35
N LYS A 19 8.99 -8.62 -1.46
CA LYS A 19 8.94 -8.93 -0.02
C LYS A 19 7.53 -8.77 0.55
N THR A 20 6.78 -7.77 0.11
CA THR A 20 5.37 -7.64 0.52
C THR A 20 4.53 -8.77 -0.04
N ALA A 21 4.70 -9.13 -1.31
CA ALA A 21 3.99 -10.26 -1.94
C ALA A 21 4.23 -11.57 -1.20
N ASP A 22 5.50 -11.86 -0.86
CA ASP A 22 5.89 -13.05 -0.09
C ASP A 22 5.26 -13.05 1.31
N ALA A 23 5.21 -11.90 1.98
CA ALA A 23 4.62 -11.76 3.31
C ALA A 23 3.10 -12.00 3.33
N MET A 24 2.38 -11.61 2.28
CA MET A 24 0.93 -11.87 2.14
C MET A 24 0.63 -13.23 1.48
N GLY A 25 1.65 -14.01 1.12
CA GLY A 25 1.45 -15.27 0.38
C GLY A 25 0.81 -15.12 -1.00
N VAL A 26 0.93 -13.95 -1.64
CA VAL A 26 0.40 -13.68 -2.99
C VAL A 26 1.51 -13.61 -4.03
N SER A 27 1.18 -13.86 -5.30
CA SER A 27 2.16 -13.65 -6.37
C SER A 27 2.53 -12.16 -6.52
N LEU A 28 3.77 -11.86 -6.91
CA LEU A 28 4.23 -10.49 -7.19
C LEU A 28 3.28 -9.74 -8.13
N ARG A 29 2.81 -10.41 -9.18
CA ARG A 29 1.89 -9.82 -10.16
C ARG A 29 0.55 -9.46 -9.53
N HIS A 30 0.09 -10.23 -8.55
CA HIS A 30 -1.14 -9.94 -7.82
C HIS A 30 -0.95 -8.72 -6.92
N TYR A 31 0.15 -8.64 -6.17
CA TYR A 31 0.47 -7.45 -5.36
C TYR A 31 0.61 -6.17 -6.20
N GLN A 32 1.24 -6.26 -7.38
CA GLN A 32 1.33 -5.14 -8.31
C GLN A 32 -0.05 -4.59 -8.73
N LYS A 33 -1.08 -5.44 -8.77
CA LYS A 33 -2.46 -5.00 -9.04
C LYS A 33 -3.05 -4.21 -7.88
N TYR A 34 -2.66 -4.51 -6.64
CA TYR A 34 -3.04 -3.70 -5.48
C TYR A 34 -2.46 -2.30 -5.58
N GLU A 35 -1.16 -2.16 -5.86
CA GLU A 35 -0.52 -0.85 -6.03
C GLU A 35 -0.98 -0.10 -7.29
N SER A 36 -1.42 -0.81 -8.34
CA SER A 36 -1.99 -0.16 -9.51
C SER A 36 -3.43 0.30 -9.27
N GLY A 37 -4.14 -0.32 -8.33
CA GLY A 37 -5.58 -0.10 -8.07
C GLY A 37 -6.48 -0.92 -9.02
N GLU A 38 -5.95 -1.94 -9.68
CA GLU A 38 -6.72 -2.85 -10.54
C GLU A 38 -7.50 -3.90 -9.73
N VAL A 39 -6.99 -4.26 -8.56
CA VAL A 39 -7.60 -5.24 -7.64
C VAL A 39 -7.46 -4.69 -6.22
N GLU A 40 -8.47 -4.91 -5.40
CA GLU A 40 -8.42 -4.60 -3.97
C GLU A 40 -8.10 -5.87 -3.17
N PRO A 41 -7.32 -5.76 -2.07
CA PRO A 41 -7.14 -6.88 -1.16
C PRO A 41 -8.48 -7.22 -0.49
N ASP A 42 -8.64 -8.49 -0.12
CA ASP A 42 -9.75 -8.91 0.72
C ASP A 42 -9.56 -8.42 2.16
N PHE A 43 -10.53 -8.68 3.03
CA PHE A 43 -10.47 -8.24 4.43
C PHE A 43 -9.24 -8.77 5.17
N MET A 44 -8.87 -10.04 4.92
CA MET A 44 -7.70 -10.67 5.53
C MET A 44 -6.41 -10.04 5.01
N GLY A 45 -6.25 -9.93 3.69
CA GLY A 45 -5.07 -9.33 3.08
C GLY A 45 -4.90 -7.86 3.45
N LEU A 46 -6.00 -7.12 3.66
CA LEU A 46 -5.94 -5.76 4.18
C LEU A 46 -5.33 -5.69 5.58
N SER A 47 -5.74 -6.59 6.48
CA SER A 47 -5.17 -6.70 7.83
C SER A 47 -3.70 -7.10 7.78
N GLU A 48 -3.36 -8.14 7.01
CA GLU A 48 -1.98 -8.62 6.88
C GLU A 48 -1.03 -7.54 6.35
N VAL A 49 -1.47 -6.75 5.37
CA VAL A 49 -0.70 -5.64 4.83
C VAL A 49 -0.50 -4.53 5.85
N ALA A 50 -1.55 -4.18 6.60
CA ALA A 50 -1.50 -3.16 7.65
C ALA A 50 -0.50 -3.56 8.73
N ASP A 51 -0.58 -4.81 9.22
CA ASP A 51 0.33 -5.37 10.21
C ASP A 51 1.76 -5.45 9.69
N PHE A 52 1.96 -5.88 8.44
CA PHE A 52 3.28 -6.01 7.85
C PHE A 52 3.97 -4.66 7.57
N LEU A 53 3.21 -3.63 7.24
CA LEU A 53 3.72 -2.28 7.00
C LEU A 53 3.77 -1.41 8.27
N ASP A 54 3.31 -1.95 9.39
CA ASP A 54 3.23 -1.31 10.70
C ASP A 54 2.45 0.03 10.61
N VAL A 55 1.22 -0.06 10.11
CA VAL A 55 0.29 1.09 9.98
C VAL A 55 -1.15 0.66 10.25
N PRO A 56 -2.02 1.56 10.75
CA PRO A 56 -3.44 1.26 10.89
C PRO A 56 -4.12 1.03 9.54
N THR A 57 -5.06 0.10 9.49
CA THR A 57 -5.90 -0.12 8.29
C THR A 57 -6.62 1.15 7.85
N ASP A 58 -7.13 1.94 8.81
CA ASP A 58 -7.78 3.23 8.55
C ASP A 58 -6.87 4.23 7.83
N PHE A 59 -5.56 4.17 8.07
CA PHE A 59 -4.59 5.01 7.36
C PHE A 59 -4.50 4.61 5.90
N LEU A 60 -4.42 3.32 5.59
CA LEU A 60 -4.42 2.84 4.21
C LEU A 60 -5.74 3.19 3.51
N LEU A 61 -6.87 3.12 4.22
CA LEU A 61 -8.21 3.38 3.69
C LEU A 61 -8.57 4.85 3.50
N GLY A 62 -7.74 5.81 3.91
CA GLY A 62 -8.07 7.23 3.69
C GLY A 62 -8.58 8.00 4.92
N ARG A 63 -8.76 7.35 6.07
CA ARG A 63 -9.56 7.86 7.19
C ARG A 63 -8.76 8.72 8.17
N ASP A 64 -8.02 9.68 7.63
CA ASP A 64 -7.09 10.52 8.41
C ASP A 64 -7.82 11.36 9.46
N ASP A 65 -8.99 11.90 9.14
CA ASP A 65 -9.77 12.71 10.07
C ASP A 65 -10.28 11.89 11.26
N TYR A 66 -10.56 10.60 11.04
CA TYR A 66 -10.93 9.67 12.09
C TYR A 66 -9.74 9.30 12.97
N LEU A 67 -8.56 9.07 12.38
CA LEU A 67 -7.33 8.84 13.16
C LEU A 67 -6.96 10.07 14.00
N LYS A 68 -7.09 11.27 13.43
CA LYS A 68 -6.85 12.54 14.14
C LYS A 68 -7.82 12.73 15.31
N SER A 69 -9.11 12.40 15.15
CA SER A 69 -10.08 12.53 16.24
C SER A 69 -9.80 11.58 17.40
N LEU A 70 -9.16 10.43 17.13
CA LEU A 70 -8.68 9.47 18.13
C LEU A 70 -7.30 9.82 18.71
N GLY A 71 -6.64 10.87 18.21
CA GLY A 71 -5.27 11.22 18.61
C GLY A 71 -4.20 10.25 18.10
N VAL A 72 -4.49 9.45 17.08
CA VAL A 72 -3.55 8.51 16.47
C VAL A 72 -2.73 9.23 15.41
N SER A 73 -1.41 9.25 15.57
CA SER A 73 -0.46 9.75 14.58
C SER A 73 0.25 8.61 13.87
N VAL A 74 0.37 8.68 12.55
CA VAL A 74 1.16 7.74 11.73
C VAL A 74 2.43 8.46 11.27
N ASP A 75 3.58 7.79 11.36
CA ASP A 75 4.91 8.35 11.04
C ASP A 75 5.24 8.36 9.53
N VAL A 76 4.35 7.79 8.72
CA VAL A 76 4.58 7.54 7.30
C VAL A 76 4.40 8.82 6.47
N SER A 77 5.43 9.17 5.70
CA SER A 77 5.33 10.24 4.70
C SER A 77 4.51 9.79 3.49
N LEU A 78 3.56 10.62 3.07
CA LEU A 78 2.74 10.41 1.87
C LEU A 78 3.47 10.83 0.58
N GLU A 79 4.72 11.28 0.66
CA GLU A 79 5.53 11.63 -0.49
C GLU A 79 5.89 10.37 -1.30
N CYS A 80 5.07 10.07 -2.29
CA CYS A 80 5.25 8.92 -3.16
C CYS A 80 6.03 9.35 -4.41
N PRO A 81 7.19 8.76 -4.74
CA PRO A 81 7.89 9.04 -5.98
C PRO A 81 6.98 8.80 -7.19
N PRO A 82 7.10 9.61 -8.26
CA PRO A 82 6.23 9.51 -9.42
C PRO A 82 6.22 8.08 -9.97
N ARG A 83 5.04 7.61 -10.36
CA ARG A 83 4.91 6.30 -11.01
C ARG A 83 5.77 6.32 -12.27
N ARG A 84 6.66 5.33 -12.45
CA ARG A 84 7.36 5.19 -13.73
C ARG A 84 6.31 5.03 -14.82
N PRO A 85 6.44 5.75 -15.95
CA PRO A 85 5.48 5.61 -17.05
C PRO A 85 5.45 4.15 -17.49
N LYS A 86 4.24 3.61 -17.72
CA LYS A 86 4.08 2.27 -18.27
C LYS A 86 4.85 2.22 -19.59
N SER A 87 5.76 1.26 -19.76
CA SER A 87 6.43 1.04 -21.05
C SER A 87 5.32 0.78 -22.08
N ARG A 88 5.18 1.67 -23.08
CA ARG A 88 4.30 1.39 -24.21
C ARG A 88 4.83 0.11 -24.86
N LYS A 89 4.06 -0.98 -24.76
CA LYS A 89 4.35 -2.15 -25.59
C LYS A 89 4.10 -1.69 -27.02
N ASN A 90 5.17 -1.63 -27.82
CA ASN A 90 5.04 -1.43 -29.26
C ASN A 90 4.16 -2.57 -29.78
N GLN A 91 3.07 -2.17 -30.43
CA GLN A 91 2.15 -3.06 -31.14
C GLN A 91 2.81 -3.56 -32.41
#